data_AF-A0AA88HP01-F1
#
_entry.id   AF-A0AA88HP01-F1
#
_cell.length_a   1.000
_cell.length_b   1.000
_cell.length_c   1.000
_cell.angle_alpha   90.00
_cell.angle_beta   90.00
_cell.angle_gamma   90.00
#
_symmetry.space_group_name_H-M   'P 1'
#
loop_
_entity.id
_entity.type
_entity.pdbx_description
1 polymer ?
#
loop_
_entity_poly.entity_id
_entity_poly.type
_entity_poly.pdbx_seq_one_letter_code
_entity_poly.pdbx_strand_id
1 'polypeptide(L)'
;MATPESRLTYIKYALFFYNFLGVYGILCIVACIFELAGAAYILDNSTIWSKGTFWLKDRFYQLIYETQRDNRAYEIMRVIQEHVQCCGSYKYYDYSDVHIPIPNECRNQITGNVHKYGCHEIFSHYLSTRSGPLAGVALALFILQVIAAFSAFHMRSLIRRVERGETNYKRVSSKG
;
A
#
# COMPACT_ATOMS: atom_id res chain seq x y z
N MET A 1 -27.80 31.11 32.25
CA MET A 1 -28.60 29.87 32.11
C MET A 1 -28.70 29.54 30.63
N ALA A 2 -28.11 28.44 30.17
CA ALA A 2 -28.23 28.02 28.77
C ALA A 2 -29.70 27.63 28.49
N THR A 3 -30.28 28.17 27.41
CA THR A 3 -31.63 27.85 26.96
C THR A 3 -31.73 26.35 26.65
N PRO A 4 -32.88 25.70 26.91
CA PRO A 4 -33.04 24.25 26.74
C PRO A 4 -32.71 23.75 25.32
N GLU A 5 -32.96 24.56 24.27
CA GLU A 5 -32.60 24.23 22.89
C GLU A 5 -31.09 24.15 22.62
N SER A 6 -30.29 25.02 23.26
CA SER A 6 -28.84 24.99 23.10
C SER A 6 -28.25 23.72 23.71
N ARG A 7 -28.73 23.29 24.88
CA ARG A 7 -28.30 22.04 25.53
C ARG A 7 -28.58 20.78 24.71
N LEU A 8 -29.75 20.68 24.07
CA LEU A 8 -30.10 19.53 23.24
C LEU A 8 -29.16 19.41 22.02
N THR A 9 -28.79 20.56 21.46
CA THR A 9 -27.89 20.66 20.31
C THR A 9 -26.47 20.22 20.67
N TYR A 10 -25.93 20.66 21.82
CA TYR A 10 -24.62 20.20 22.32
C TYR A 10 -24.57 18.69 22.58
N ILE A 11 -25.63 18.10 23.15
CA ILE A 11 -25.68 16.64 23.42
C ILE A 11 -25.63 15.84 22.11
N LYS A 12 -26.34 16.29 21.06
CA LYS A 12 -26.30 15.64 19.74
C LYS A 12 -24.89 15.67 19.14
N TYR A 13 -24.21 16.83 19.20
CA TYR A 13 -22.84 16.94 18.69
C TYR A 13 -21.83 16.11 19.51
N ALA A 14 -21.97 16.04 20.83
CA ALA A 14 -21.13 15.22 21.69
C ALA A 14 -21.29 13.72 21.39
N LEU A 15 -22.53 13.24 21.22
CA LEU A 15 -22.83 11.85 20.86
C LEU A 15 -22.31 11.52 19.46
N PHE A 16 -22.46 12.43 18.50
CA PHE A 16 -21.92 12.27 17.15
C PHE A 16 -20.39 12.14 17.18
N PHE A 17 -19.71 13.07 17.86
CA PHE A 17 -18.25 13.05 18.01
C PHE A 17 -17.76 11.77 18.70
N TYR A 18 -18.48 11.30 19.72
CA TYR A 18 -18.19 10.06 20.42
C TYR A 18 -18.26 8.82 19.51
N ASN A 19 -19.30 8.72 18.67
CA ASN A 19 -19.43 7.63 17.70
C ASN A 19 -18.35 7.71 16.61
N PHE A 20 -18.08 8.92 16.11
CA PHE A 20 -17.05 9.17 15.11
C PHE A 20 -15.66 8.72 15.57
N LEU A 21 -15.23 9.10 16.79
CA LEU A 21 -13.97 8.63 17.38
C LEU A 21 -13.89 7.11 17.48
N GLY A 22 -15.01 6.46 17.80
CA GLY A 22 -15.10 5.01 17.88
C GLY A 22 -14.88 4.33 16.53
N VAL A 23 -15.54 4.82 15.49
CA VAL A 23 -15.40 4.31 14.12
C VAL A 23 -14.00 4.55 13.59
N TYR A 24 -13.45 5.76 13.81
CA TYR A 24 -12.08 6.09 13.42
C TYR A 24 -11.04 5.14 14.04
N GLY A 25 -11.13 4.90 15.35
CA GLY A 25 -10.21 3.96 16.02
C GLY A 25 -10.29 2.54 15.49
N ILE A 26 -11.49 2.05 15.16
CA ILE A 26 -11.67 0.71 14.54
C ILE A 26 -11.07 0.68 13.14
N LEU A 27 -11.31 1.72 12.32
CA LEU A 27 -10.74 1.81 10.98
C LEU A 27 -9.21 1.84 11.01
N CYS A 28 -8.60 2.55 11.96
CA CYS A 28 -7.14 2.53 12.15
C CYS A 28 -6.63 1.12 12.47
N ILE A 29 -7.32 0.35 13.33
CA ILE A 29 -6.92 -1.05 13.62
C ILE A 29 -7.01 -1.91 12.35
N VAL A 30 -8.08 -1.77 11.58
CA VAL A 30 -8.25 -2.52 10.33
C VAL A 30 -7.15 -2.15 9.32
N ALA A 31 -6.83 -0.86 9.19
CA ALA A 31 -5.75 -0.37 8.33
C ALA A 31 -4.39 -0.94 8.77
N CYS A 32 -4.08 -0.94 10.07
CA CYS A 32 -2.88 -1.55 10.62
C CYS A 32 -2.73 -3.04 10.24
N ILE A 33 -3.83 -3.80 10.25
CA ILE A 33 -3.81 -5.23 9.87
C ILE A 33 -3.46 -5.37 8.38
N PHE A 34 -4.08 -4.57 7.52
CA PHE A 34 -3.78 -4.59 6.08
C PHE A 34 -2.36 -4.11 5.78
N GLU A 35 -1.85 -3.10 6.50
CA GLU A 35 -0.48 -2.61 6.35
C GLU A 35 0.54 -3.69 6.73
N LEU A 36 0.36 -4.36 7.87
CA LEU A 36 1.26 -5.46 8.28
C LEU A 36 1.20 -6.64 7.31
N ALA A 37 0.00 -7.04 6.88
CA ALA A 37 -0.17 -8.11 5.91
C ALA A 37 0.46 -7.76 4.55
N GLY A 38 0.25 -6.54 4.08
CA GLY A 38 0.83 -6.03 2.83
C GLY A 38 2.34 -5.91 2.90
N ALA A 39 2.88 -5.36 3.99
CA ALA A 39 4.32 -5.24 4.20
C ALA A 39 4.99 -6.63 4.25
N ALA A 40 4.43 -7.58 4.99
CA ALA A 40 4.93 -8.95 5.05
C ALA A 40 4.89 -9.63 3.67
N TYR A 41 3.78 -9.46 2.94
CA TYR A 41 3.64 -10.02 1.59
C TYR A 41 4.65 -9.45 0.59
N ILE A 42 4.86 -8.13 0.60
CA ILE A 42 5.84 -7.46 -0.26
C ILE A 42 7.25 -7.93 0.09
N LEU A 43 7.59 -8.04 1.38
CA LEU A 43 8.93 -8.45 1.80
C LEU A 43 9.24 -9.89 1.36
N ASP A 44 8.27 -10.81 1.49
CA ASP A 44 8.43 -12.20 1.08
C ASP A 44 8.61 -12.32 -0.44
N ASN A 45 7.75 -11.65 -1.23
CA ASN A 45 7.75 -11.75 -2.68
C ASN A 45 8.80 -10.87 -3.37
N SER A 46 9.41 -9.91 -2.66
CA SER A 46 10.46 -9.04 -3.21
C SER A 46 11.85 -9.71 -3.17
N THR A 47 11.99 -10.88 -2.56
CA THR A 47 13.27 -11.61 -2.52
C THR A 47 13.63 -12.19 -3.89
N ILE A 48 14.92 -12.11 -4.24
CA ILE A 48 15.45 -12.61 -5.52
C ILE A 48 15.34 -14.14 -5.53
N TRP A 49 14.94 -14.72 -6.66
CA TRP A 49 14.69 -16.16 -6.84
C TRP A 49 13.48 -16.73 -6.07
N SER A 50 12.58 -15.86 -5.59
CA SER A 50 11.30 -16.29 -5.00
C SER A 50 10.23 -16.59 -6.06
N LYS A 51 9.03 -16.99 -5.61
CA LYS A 51 7.86 -17.15 -6.49
C LYS A 51 7.54 -15.89 -7.30
N GLY A 52 7.89 -14.72 -6.77
CA GLY A 52 7.71 -13.43 -7.43
C GLY A 52 8.51 -13.34 -8.74
N THR A 53 9.75 -13.83 -8.78
CA THR A 53 10.59 -13.73 -9.99
C THR A 53 10.08 -14.62 -11.13
N PHE A 54 9.57 -15.81 -10.79
CA PHE A 54 8.95 -16.71 -11.77
C PHE A 54 7.63 -16.15 -12.31
N TRP A 55 6.77 -15.63 -11.43
CA TRP A 55 5.54 -14.95 -11.85
C TRP A 55 5.86 -13.76 -12.78
N LEU A 56 6.90 -13.01 -12.46
CA LEU A 56 7.34 -11.86 -13.24
C LEU A 56 7.83 -12.26 -14.64
N LYS A 57 8.53 -13.40 -14.74
CA LYS A 57 8.91 -14.00 -16.02
C LYS A 57 7.67 -14.25 -16.89
N ASP A 58 6.66 -14.94 -16.37
CA ASP A 58 5.46 -15.25 -17.14
C ASP A 58 4.71 -13.98 -17.55
N ARG A 59 4.65 -12.98 -16.66
CA ARG A 59 4.03 -11.68 -16.94
C ARG A 59 4.76 -10.91 -18.04
N PHE A 60 6.09 -10.85 -18.00
CA PHE A 60 6.85 -10.21 -19.06
C PHE A 60 6.68 -10.94 -20.40
N TYR A 61 6.64 -12.27 -20.39
CA TYR A 61 6.44 -13.05 -21.60
C TYR A 61 5.06 -12.77 -22.22
N GLN A 62 4.02 -12.75 -21.40
CA GLN A 62 2.68 -12.36 -21.82
C GLN A 62 2.65 -10.93 -22.38
N LEU A 63 3.34 -9.99 -21.73
CA LEU A 63 3.38 -8.60 -22.19
C LEU A 63 4.09 -8.47 -23.54
N ILE A 64 5.18 -9.22 -23.76
CA ILE A 64 5.88 -9.30 -25.06
C ILE A 64 4.92 -9.79 -26.14
N TYR A 65 4.16 -10.85 -25.88
CA TYR A 65 3.19 -11.39 -26.82
C TYR A 65 2.07 -10.37 -27.15
N GLU A 66 1.61 -9.62 -26.15
CA GLU A 66 0.56 -8.60 -26.31
C GLU A 66 1.04 -7.33 -27.01
N THR A 67 2.35 -7.06 -27.09
CA THR A 67 2.88 -5.83 -27.72
C THR A 67 2.48 -5.63 -29.18
N GLN A 68 2.20 -6.71 -29.93
CA GLN A 68 1.76 -6.61 -31.33
C GLN A 68 0.31 -6.10 -31.45
N ARG A 69 -0.49 -6.30 -30.41
CA ARG A 69 -1.93 -5.99 -30.42
C ARG A 69 -2.28 -4.77 -29.60
N ASP A 70 -1.53 -4.51 -28.52
CA ASP A 70 -1.79 -3.43 -27.58
C ASP A 70 -0.57 -2.49 -27.46
N ASN A 71 -0.77 -1.24 -27.86
CA ASN A 71 0.22 -0.19 -27.71
C ASN A 71 0.60 0.07 -26.25
N ARG A 72 -0.32 -0.16 -25.30
CA ARG A 72 -0.04 -0.01 -23.87
C ARG A 72 0.98 -1.04 -23.39
N ALA A 73 0.88 -2.27 -23.85
CA ALA A 73 1.84 -3.32 -23.53
C ALA A 73 3.23 -2.97 -24.07
N TYR A 74 3.28 -2.44 -25.30
CA TYR A 74 4.52 -1.93 -25.91
C TYR A 74 5.14 -0.79 -25.09
N GLU A 75 4.35 0.22 -24.70
CA GLU A 75 4.85 1.35 -23.90
C GLU A 75 5.40 0.92 -22.54
N ILE A 76 4.71 0.02 -21.83
CA ILE A 76 5.17 -0.50 -20.54
C ILE A 76 6.48 -1.26 -20.71
N MET A 77 6.56 -2.15 -21.71
CA MET A 77 7.78 -2.92 -21.98
C MET A 77 8.94 -1.99 -22.35
N ARG A 78 8.68 -0.97 -23.18
CA ARG A 78 9.67 0.03 -23.58
C ARG A 78 10.29 0.74 -22.38
N VAL A 79 9.45 1.30 -21.50
CA VAL A 79 9.90 2.03 -20.30
C VAL A 79 10.70 1.12 -19.37
N ILE A 80 10.25 -0.13 -19.19
CA ILE A 80 10.95 -1.08 -18.33
C ILE A 80 12.32 -1.43 -18.92
N GLN A 81 12.40 -1.78 -20.20
CA GLN A 81 13.65 -2.17 -20.83
C GLN A 81 14.68 -1.05 -20.87
N GLU A 82 14.25 0.18 -21.19
CA GLU A 82 15.12 1.35 -21.24
C GLU A 82 15.60 1.75 -19.84
N HIS A 83 14.72 1.76 -18.84
CA HIS A 83 15.06 2.21 -17.49
C HIS A 83 15.85 1.18 -16.67
N VAL A 84 15.49 -0.09 -16.81
CA VAL A 84 16.06 -1.20 -16.02
C VAL A 84 17.21 -1.88 -16.75
N GLN A 85 17.42 -1.57 -18.05
CA GLN A 85 18.53 -2.07 -18.85
C GLN A 85 18.53 -3.60 -18.99
N CYS A 86 17.38 -4.15 -19.35
CA CYS A 86 17.14 -5.57 -19.53
C CYS A 86 16.52 -5.87 -20.90
N CYS A 87 16.51 -7.15 -21.31
CA CYS A 87 15.86 -7.52 -22.56
C CYS A 87 15.17 -8.88 -22.52
N GLY A 88 13.93 -8.90 -23.04
CA GLY A 88 13.09 -10.08 -23.05
C GLY A 88 12.56 -10.41 -21.65
N SER A 89 11.84 -11.53 -21.53
CA SER A 89 11.33 -11.97 -20.23
C SER A 89 12.44 -12.69 -19.45
N TYR A 90 12.92 -13.80 -20.00
CA TYR A 90 14.04 -14.59 -19.53
C TYR A 90 15.34 -14.22 -20.24
N LYS A 91 15.30 -14.07 -21.57
CA LYS A 91 16.46 -13.69 -22.40
C LYS A 91 16.00 -12.89 -23.62
N TYR A 92 16.94 -12.23 -24.28
CA TYR A 92 16.65 -11.40 -25.46
C TYR A 92 16.02 -12.18 -26.64
N TYR A 93 16.24 -13.50 -26.73
CA TYR A 93 15.68 -14.34 -27.80
C TYR A 93 14.18 -14.63 -27.63
N ASP A 94 13.57 -14.31 -26.48
CA ASP A 94 12.14 -14.53 -26.27
C ASP A 94 11.29 -13.77 -27.31
N TYR A 95 11.83 -12.67 -27.87
CA TYR A 95 11.25 -11.95 -29.00
C TYR A 95 11.23 -12.78 -30.28
N SER A 96 12.31 -13.52 -30.55
CA SER A 96 12.40 -14.41 -31.70
C SER A 96 11.42 -15.57 -31.59
N ASP A 97 11.19 -16.10 -30.38
CA ASP A 97 10.25 -17.21 -30.13
C ASP A 97 8.80 -16.82 -30.47
N VAL A 98 8.46 -15.54 -30.34
CA VAL A 98 7.15 -14.98 -30.73
C VAL A 98 7.16 -14.32 -32.11
N HIS A 99 8.22 -14.49 -32.89
CA HIS A 99 8.40 -13.93 -34.24
C HIS A 99 8.32 -12.39 -34.31
N ILE A 100 8.81 -11.71 -33.27
CA ILE A 100 8.87 -10.24 -33.18
C ILE A 100 10.34 -9.80 -33.25
N PRO A 101 10.67 -8.73 -33.98
CA PRO A 101 12.03 -8.18 -33.96
C PRO A 101 12.37 -7.63 -32.57
N ILE A 102 13.63 -7.75 -32.18
CA ILE A 102 14.12 -7.20 -30.91
C ILE A 102 14.00 -5.66 -30.96
N PRO A 103 13.30 -5.03 -30.00
CA PRO A 103 13.12 -3.58 -29.96
C PRO A 103 14.44 -2.83 -29.74
N ASN A 104 14.52 -1.60 -30.25
CA ASN A 104 15.75 -0.79 -30.14
C ASN A 104 16.05 -0.38 -28.70
N GLU A 105 15.03 -0.33 -27.85
CA GLU A 105 15.10 0.07 -26.44
C GLU A 105 15.77 -1.01 -25.57
N CYS A 106 15.88 -2.23 -26.10
CA CYS A 106 16.65 -3.31 -25.52
C CYS A 106 18.16 -3.25 -25.91
N ARG A 107 18.57 -2.27 -26.72
CA ARG A 107 19.97 -2.02 -27.06
C ARG A 107 20.54 -0.89 -26.23
N ASN A 108 21.75 -1.09 -25.73
CA ASN A 108 22.49 -0.05 -25.04
C ASN A 108 22.89 1.06 -26.03
N GLN A 109 22.51 2.30 -25.73
CA GLN A 109 22.74 3.46 -26.62
C GLN A 109 24.24 3.77 -26.84
N ILE A 110 25.12 3.35 -25.93
CA ILE A 110 26.57 3.61 -26.01
C ILE A 110 27.26 2.50 -26.80
N THR A 111 26.96 1.23 -26.50
CA THR A 111 27.68 0.08 -27.07
C THR A 111 26.98 -0.53 -28.29
N GLY A 112 25.71 -0.22 -28.54
CA GLY A 112 24.88 -0.81 -29.60
C GLY A 112 24.49 -2.28 -29.34
N ASN A 113 25.00 -2.88 -28.27
CA ASN A 113 24.77 -4.27 -27.91
C ASN A 113 23.42 -4.45 -27.20
N VAL A 114 22.81 -5.60 -27.44
CA VAL A 114 21.58 -6.07 -26.80
C VAL A 114 21.86 -6.42 -25.34
N HIS A 115 20.98 -6.03 -24.41
CA HIS A 115 21.08 -6.45 -23.02
C HIS A 115 20.98 -7.97 -22.90
N LYS A 116 21.97 -8.60 -22.27
CA LYS A 116 22.07 -10.07 -22.18
C LYS A 116 21.15 -10.69 -21.13
N TYR A 117 20.80 -9.93 -20.10
CA TYR A 117 19.99 -10.39 -18.98
C TYR A 117 18.51 -10.15 -19.23
N GLY A 118 17.69 -11.14 -18.84
CA GLY A 118 16.24 -11.04 -18.89
C GLY A 118 15.68 -10.01 -17.92
N CYS A 119 14.53 -9.44 -18.27
CA CYS A 119 13.88 -8.48 -17.40
C CYS A 119 13.41 -9.08 -16.08
N HIS A 120 13.02 -10.37 -16.02
CA HIS A 120 12.59 -10.98 -14.75
C HIS A 120 13.67 -10.89 -13.64
N GLU A 121 14.94 -11.13 -13.98
CA GLU A 121 16.05 -11.14 -13.03
C GLU A 121 16.42 -9.72 -12.60
N ILE A 122 16.75 -8.86 -13.58
CA ILE A 122 17.20 -7.49 -13.30
C ILE A 122 16.09 -6.65 -12.67
N PHE A 123 14.84 -6.81 -13.11
CA PHE A 123 13.72 -6.10 -12.51
C PHE A 123 13.42 -6.58 -11.09
N SER A 124 13.54 -7.88 -10.82
CA SER A 124 13.39 -8.37 -9.44
C SER A 124 14.46 -7.80 -8.52
N HIS A 125 15.70 -7.67 -9.01
CA HIS A 125 16.76 -7.01 -8.27
C HIS A 125 16.44 -5.52 -8.07
N TYR A 126 15.96 -4.83 -9.11
CA TYR A 126 15.56 -3.43 -9.02
C TYR A 126 14.47 -3.22 -7.96
N LEU A 127 13.44 -4.07 -7.94
CA LEU A 127 12.37 -4.03 -6.94
C LEU A 127 12.90 -4.31 -5.53
N SER A 128 13.78 -5.29 -5.37
CA SER A 128 14.41 -5.64 -4.08
C SER A 128 15.18 -4.46 -3.48
N THR A 129 15.94 -3.73 -4.29
CA THR A 129 16.69 -2.56 -3.82
C THR A 129 15.75 -1.41 -3.42
N ARG A 130 14.57 -1.29 -4.05
CA ARG A 130 13.60 -0.22 -3.78
C ARG A 130 12.56 -0.57 -2.71
N SER A 131 12.34 -1.84 -2.42
CA SER A 131 11.36 -2.29 -1.44
C SER A 131 11.76 -1.95 0.00
N GLY A 132 13.06 -1.86 0.30
CA GLY A 132 13.56 -1.46 1.62
C GLY A 132 13.03 -0.09 2.08
N PRO A 133 13.27 1.01 1.33
CA PRO A 133 12.71 2.32 1.66
C PRO A 133 11.17 2.34 1.74
N LEU A 134 10.47 1.61 0.85
CA LEU A 134 9.01 1.51 0.87
C LEU A 134 8.49 0.84 2.14
N ALA A 135 9.15 -0.24 2.58
CA ALA A 135 8.84 -0.90 3.84
C ALA A 135 9.09 0.03 5.04
N GLY A 136 10.13 0.86 4.99
CA GLY A 136 10.40 1.88 6.00
C GLY A 136 9.28 2.93 6.11
N VAL A 137 8.79 3.45 4.98
CA VAL A 137 7.65 4.38 4.95
C VAL A 137 6.39 3.72 5.49
N ALA A 138 6.11 2.47 5.09
CA ALA A 138 4.96 1.72 5.59
C ALA A 138 5.02 1.53 7.12
N LEU A 139 6.19 1.20 7.68
CA LEU A 139 6.36 1.05 9.12
C LEU A 139 6.18 2.37 9.88
N ALA A 140 6.62 3.50 9.30
CA ALA A 140 6.40 4.81 9.89
C ALA A 140 4.90 5.17 9.92
N LEU A 141 4.16 4.88 8.84
CA LEU A 141 2.70 5.08 8.79
C LEU A 141 1.97 4.20 9.81
N PHE A 142 2.40 2.94 9.97
CA PHE A 142 1.87 2.02 10.97
C PHE A 142 2.02 2.58 12.39
N ILE A 143 3.20 3.11 12.75
CA ILE A 143 3.43 3.73 14.07
C ILE A 143 2.48 4.91 14.28
N LEU A 144 2.32 5.77 13.28
CA LEU A 144 1.42 6.91 13.35
C LEU A 144 -0.04 6.47 13.53
N GLN A 145 -0.48 5.41 12.85
CA GLN A 145 -1.83 4.84 13.02
C GLN A 145 -2.03 4.25 14.41
N VAL A 146 -1.03 3.59 15.00
CA VAL A 146 -1.11 3.07 16.37
C VAL A 146 -1.30 4.21 17.37
N ILE A 147 -0.55 5.31 17.23
CA ILE A 147 -0.69 6.50 18.08
C ILE A 147 -2.08 7.14 17.89
N ALA A 148 -2.55 7.24 16.65
CA ALA A 148 -3.87 7.76 16.33
C ALA A 148 -5.01 6.91 16.92
N ALA A 149 -4.91 5.58 16.80
CA ALA A 149 -5.87 4.66 17.39
C ALA A 149 -5.85 4.78 18.92
N PHE A 150 -4.67 4.76 19.54
CA PHE A 150 -4.51 4.89 20.99
C PHE A 150 -5.12 6.20 21.51
N SER A 151 -4.80 7.33 20.88
CA SER A 151 -5.36 8.64 21.26
C SER A 151 -6.88 8.68 21.09
N ALA A 152 -7.44 8.12 20.01
CA ALA A 152 -8.89 8.04 19.80
C ALA A 152 -9.58 7.20 20.88
N PHE A 153 -9.05 6.02 21.21
CA PHE A 153 -9.59 5.18 22.29
C PHE A 153 -9.44 5.84 23.66
N HIS A 154 -8.32 6.51 23.92
CA HIS A 154 -8.09 7.23 25.16
C HIS A 154 -9.12 8.36 25.33
N MET A 155 -9.31 9.21 24.32
CA MET A 155 -10.32 10.27 24.33
C MET A 155 -11.73 9.71 24.54
N ARG A 156 -12.08 8.64 23.84
CA ARG A 156 -13.36 7.95 23.99
C ARG A 156 -13.56 7.42 25.41
N SER A 157 -12.50 6.93 26.05
CA SER A 157 -12.54 6.45 27.43
C SER A 157 -12.74 7.58 28.43
N LEU A 158 -12.15 8.76 28.18
CA LEU A 158 -12.33 9.94 29.02
C LEU A 158 -13.76 10.46 28.96
N ILE A 159 -14.35 10.57 27.77
CA ILE A 159 -15.75 11.00 27.60
C ILE A 159 -16.70 10.07 28.37
N ARG A 160 -16.51 8.74 28.25
CA ARG A 160 -17.28 7.75 29.02
C ARG A 160 -17.12 7.87 30.54
N ARG A 161 -16.00 8.40 31.03
CA ARG A 161 -15.78 8.61 32.47
C ARG A 161 -16.53 9.85 32.94
N VAL A 162 -16.51 10.94 32.17
CA VAL A 162 -17.24 12.18 32.46
C VAL A 162 -18.75 11.92 32.50
N GLU A 163 -19.31 11.24 31.50
CA GLU A 163 -20.75 10.90 31.45
C GLU A 163 -21.20 10.04 32.65
N ARG A 164 -20.38 9.06 33.06
CA ARG A 164 -20.66 8.24 34.24
C ARG A 164 -20.61 9.05 35.53
N GLY A 165 -19.68 10.01 35.64
CA GLY A 165 -19.58 10.92 36.77
C GLY A 165 -20.85 11.76 36.95
N GLU A 166 -21.34 12.38 35.87
CA GLU A 166 -22.57 13.17 35.90
C GLU A 166 -23.81 12.33 36.28
N THR A 167 -23.91 11.11 35.74
CA THR A 167 -25.05 10.21 36.01
C THR A 167 -25.06 9.77 37.48
N ASN A 168 -23.89 9.54 38.08
CA ASN A 168 -23.77 9.19 39.49
C ASN A 168 -24.15 10.36 40.40
N TYR A 169 -23.71 11.58 40.07
CA TYR A 169 -24.08 12.79 40.83
C TYR A 169 -25.61 13.02 40.86
N LYS A 170 -26.29 12.93 39.70
CA LYS A 170 -27.75 13.07 39.62
C LYS A 170 -28.50 12.03 40.48
N ARG A 171 -28.01 10.78 40.52
CA ARG A 171 -28.60 9.72 41.35
C ARG A 171 -28.47 9.97 42.85
N VAL A 172 -27.35 10.53 43.30
CA VAL A 172 -27.15 10.89 44.72
C VAL A 172 -28.04 12.07 45.11
N SER A 173 -28.11 13.11 44.29
CA SER A 173 -28.94 14.29 44.55
C SER A 173 -30.45 14.00 44.57
N SER A 174 -30.93 12.94 43.92
CA SER A 174 -32.35 12.57 43.92
C SER A 174 -32.78 11.76 45.16
N LYS A 175 -31.82 11.32 45.99
CA LYS A 175 -32.08 10.49 47.18
C LYS A 175 -32.00 11.25 48.50
N GLY A 176 -31.50 12.49 48.49
CA GLY A 176 -31.49 13.40 49.63
C GLY A 176 -32.58 14.45 49.48
#